data_AF-A0A7C8ZEP8-F1
#
_entry.id   AF-A0A7C8ZEP8-F1
#
_cell.length_a   1.000
_cell.length_b   1.000
_cell.length_c   1.000
_cell.angle_alpha   90.00
_cell.angle_beta   90.00
_cell.angle_gamma   90.00
#
_symmetry.space_group_name_H-M   'P 1'
#
loop_
_entity.id
_entity.type
_entity.pdbx_description
1 polymer ?
#
loop_
_entity_poly.entity_id
_entity_poly.type
_entity_poly.pdbx_seq_one_letter_code
_entity_poly.pdbx_strand_id
1 'polypeptide(L)'
;AEAIDDGRIGPRDDPKNRSKILAEEFGWDKDLAKKIWCFGPETTGPNMVVDMCKGVQYLNEIKDSVVAGFQWASKEGALAEENMRGICFEVCDVVLHADAIHRGGGQIIPTARRVFYASQLTAKPRLMEPVYLV
;
A
#
# COMPACT_ATOMS: atom_id res chain seq x y z
N ALA A 1 8.06 -10.32 -0.67
CA ALA A 1 7.78 -10.11 -2.12
C ALA A 1 7.43 -11.44 -2.78
N GLU A 2 8.32 -12.43 -2.72
CA GLU A 2 8.13 -13.75 -3.38
C GLU A 2 6.81 -14.44 -3.03
N ALA A 3 6.39 -14.49 -1.76
CA ALA A 3 5.12 -15.09 -1.38
C ALA A 3 3.89 -14.41 -2.02
N ILE A 4 4.01 -13.13 -2.40
CA ILE A 4 2.95 -12.40 -3.13
C ILE A 4 3.04 -12.73 -4.63
N ASP A 5 4.25 -12.74 -5.20
CA ASP A 5 4.46 -13.10 -6.61
C ASP A 5 4.01 -14.54 -6.91
N ASP A 6 4.24 -15.47 -5.98
CA ASP A 6 3.81 -16.88 -6.05
C ASP A 6 2.30 -17.06 -5.81
N GLY A 7 1.58 -15.99 -5.44
CA GLY A 7 0.15 -16.04 -5.15
C GLY A 7 -0.21 -16.76 -3.85
N ARG A 8 0.75 -17.00 -2.94
CA ARG A 8 0.48 -17.55 -1.59
C ARG A 8 -0.19 -16.51 -0.68
N ILE A 9 0.09 -15.24 -0.93
CA ILE A 9 -0.50 -14.09 -0.23
C ILE A 9 -1.00 -13.10 -1.27
N GLY A 10 -2.29 -12.78 -1.24
CA GLY A 10 -2.89 -11.88 -2.20
C GLY A 10 -4.09 -11.09 -1.69
N PRO A 11 -4.66 -10.24 -2.56
CA PRO A 11 -5.84 -9.42 -2.25
C PRO A 11 -7.11 -10.25 -2.07
N ARG A 12 -7.18 -11.45 -2.69
CA ARG A 12 -8.36 -12.32 -2.69
C ARG A 12 -8.45 -13.24 -1.48
N ASP A 13 -7.36 -13.38 -0.73
CA ASP A 13 -7.32 -14.24 0.45
C ASP A 13 -8.12 -13.64 1.59
N ASP A 14 -8.74 -14.52 2.38
CA ASP A 14 -9.42 -14.10 3.60
C ASP A 14 -8.44 -13.40 4.55
N PRO A 15 -8.75 -12.19 5.06
CA PRO A 15 -7.84 -11.44 5.92
C PRO A 15 -7.40 -12.18 7.18
N LYS A 16 -8.21 -13.11 7.73
CA LYS A 16 -7.80 -13.89 8.91
C LYS A 16 -6.76 -14.94 8.53
N ASN A 17 -6.92 -15.60 7.40
CA ASN A 17 -5.93 -16.58 6.92
C ASN A 17 -4.64 -15.87 6.53
N ARG A 18 -4.74 -14.77 5.77
CA ARG A 18 -3.59 -13.95 5.39
C ARG A 18 -2.81 -13.44 6.60
N SER A 19 -3.49 -12.95 7.63
CA SER A 19 -2.84 -12.47 8.85
C SER A 19 -2.16 -13.57 9.66
N LYS A 20 -2.66 -14.82 9.61
CA LYS A 20 -1.95 -15.96 10.22
C LYS A 20 -0.65 -16.26 9.48
N ILE A 21 -0.70 -16.39 8.16
CA ILE A 21 0.49 -16.66 7.32
C ILE A 21 1.54 -15.56 7.53
N LEU A 22 1.13 -14.29 7.45
CA LEU A 22 2.03 -13.16 7.68
C LEU A 22 2.67 -13.19 9.08
N ALA A 23 1.92 -13.53 10.12
CA ALA A 23 2.45 -13.60 11.47
C ALA A 23 3.35 -14.82 11.72
N GLU A 24 2.98 -15.99 11.22
CA GLU A 24 3.68 -17.25 11.49
C GLU A 24 4.95 -17.40 10.64
N GLU A 25 4.89 -17.02 9.36
CA GLU A 25 6.03 -17.17 8.43
C GLU A 25 6.90 -15.92 8.34
N PHE A 26 6.32 -14.73 8.49
CA PHE A 26 7.01 -13.45 8.26
C PHE A 26 7.12 -12.59 9.53
N GLY A 27 6.67 -13.08 10.68
CA GLY A 27 6.78 -12.38 11.97
C GLY A 27 5.99 -11.08 12.06
N TRP A 28 4.99 -10.88 11.18
CA TRP A 28 4.16 -9.68 11.18
C TRP A 28 3.22 -9.63 12.38
N ASP A 29 2.85 -8.40 12.78
CA ASP A 29 1.80 -8.20 13.75
C ASP A 29 0.44 -8.64 13.17
N LYS A 30 -0.27 -9.50 13.90
CA LYS A 30 -1.53 -10.10 13.45
C LYS A 30 -2.63 -9.07 13.23
N ASP A 31 -2.64 -7.98 13.98
CA ASP A 31 -3.67 -6.96 13.89
C ASP A 31 -3.38 -5.95 12.78
N LEU A 32 -2.10 -5.65 12.53
CA LEU A 32 -1.69 -4.88 11.36
C LEU A 32 -1.92 -5.64 10.05
N ALA A 33 -1.64 -6.94 10.04
CA ALA A 33 -1.84 -7.80 8.89
C ALA A 33 -3.32 -7.87 8.42
N LYS A 34 -4.28 -7.65 9.33
CA LYS A 34 -5.71 -7.56 8.99
C LYS A 34 -6.09 -6.22 8.39
N LYS A 35 -5.30 -5.16 8.63
CA LYS A 35 -5.53 -3.78 8.19
C LYS A 35 -4.86 -3.43 6.87
N ILE A 36 -4.41 -4.43 6.11
CA ILE A 36 -3.93 -4.23 4.74
C ILE A 36 -5.11 -3.76 3.86
N TRP A 37 -4.96 -2.59 3.25
CA TRP A 37 -5.96 -2.00 2.37
C TRP A 37 -5.91 -2.57 0.96
N CYS A 38 -4.71 -2.70 0.40
CA CYS A 38 -4.52 -3.21 -0.95
C CYS A 38 -3.08 -3.66 -1.18
N PHE A 39 -2.90 -4.41 -2.27
CA PHE A 39 -1.62 -4.74 -2.85
C PHE A 39 -1.44 -3.97 -4.17
N GLY A 40 -0.22 -3.78 -4.65
CA GLY A 40 0.02 -3.02 -5.88
C GLY A 40 1.43 -3.20 -6.45
N PRO A 41 1.68 -2.83 -7.71
CA PRO A 41 0.70 -2.30 -8.68
C PRO A 41 -0.32 -3.35 -9.15
N GLU A 42 -1.37 -2.90 -9.85
CA GLU A 42 -2.41 -3.75 -10.47
C GLU A 42 -3.14 -4.69 -9.50
N THR A 43 -3.30 -4.28 -8.25
CA THR A 43 -3.95 -5.04 -7.16
C THR A 43 -3.25 -6.33 -6.72
N THR A 44 -2.23 -6.79 -7.43
CA THR A 44 -1.54 -8.07 -7.16
C THR A 44 -0.05 -7.91 -6.90
N GLY A 45 0.53 -6.75 -7.21
CA GLY A 45 1.97 -6.54 -7.09
C GLY A 45 2.47 -6.61 -5.63
N PRO A 46 3.78 -6.83 -5.45
CA PRO A 46 4.40 -7.10 -4.15
C PRO A 46 4.69 -5.82 -3.34
N ASN A 47 3.80 -4.84 -3.42
CA ASN A 47 3.76 -3.68 -2.54
C ASN A 47 2.43 -3.65 -1.80
N MET A 48 2.36 -3.01 -0.64
CA MET A 48 1.15 -3.00 0.17
C MET A 48 0.93 -1.66 0.86
N VAL A 49 -0.34 -1.35 1.13
CA VAL A 49 -0.76 -0.23 1.99
C VAL A 49 -1.41 -0.78 3.24
N VAL A 50 -0.95 -0.36 4.41
CA VAL A 50 -1.43 -0.79 5.72
C VAL A 50 -1.94 0.40 6.50
N ASP A 51 -3.10 0.24 7.13
CA ASP A 51 -3.66 1.23 8.04
C ASP A 51 -3.12 1.07 9.46
N MET A 52 -2.39 2.09 9.91
CA MET A 52 -1.82 2.22 11.25
C MET A 52 -2.55 3.29 12.10
N CYS A 53 -3.57 3.95 11.54
CA CYS A 53 -4.27 5.05 12.18
C CYS A 53 -5.00 4.59 13.45
N LYS A 54 -5.07 5.49 14.44
CA LYS A 54 -5.80 5.28 15.71
C LYS A 54 -6.69 6.48 16.00
N GLY A 55 -7.99 6.25 16.16
CA GLY A 55 -8.95 7.30 16.54
C GLY A 55 -9.34 8.26 15.42
N VAL A 56 -8.99 7.96 14.16
CA VAL A 56 -9.35 8.79 13.01
C VAL A 56 -10.78 8.51 12.56
N GLN A 57 -11.59 9.57 12.48
CA GLN A 57 -12.96 9.49 11.98
C GLN A 57 -12.98 9.52 10.45
N TYR A 58 -14.01 8.94 9.84
CA TYR A 58 -14.26 8.98 8.38
C TYR A 58 -13.16 8.34 7.49
N LEU A 59 -12.21 7.60 8.09
CA LEU A 59 -11.09 6.99 7.36
C LEU A 59 -11.54 6.07 6.21
N ASN A 60 -12.65 5.35 6.41
CA ASN A 60 -13.22 4.48 5.38
C ASN A 60 -13.70 5.22 4.13
N GLU A 61 -14.03 6.52 4.23
CA GLU A 61 -14.51 7.30 3.08
C GLU A 61 -13.40 7.66 2.09
N ILE A 62 -12.17 7.84 2.59
CA ILE A 62 -11.03 8.19 1.75
C ILE A 62 -10.27 6.95 1.24
N LYS A 63 -10.55 5.77 1.81
CA LYS A 63 -9.80 4.54 1.55
C LYS A 63 -9.66 4.25 0.06
N ASP A 64 -10.77 4.25 -0.68
CA ASP A 64 -10.76 3.95 -2.12
C ASP A 64 -9.97 4.97 -2.93
N SER A 65 -10.01 6.24 -2.51
CA SER A 65 -9.24 7.32 -3.14
C SER A 65 -7.73 7.17 -2.88
N VAL A 66 -7.34 6.79 -1.66
CA VAL A 66 -5.93 6.52 -1.34
C VAL A 66 -5.43 5.29 -2.09
N VAL A 67 -6.24 4.22 -2.15
CA VAL A 67 -5.93 3.01 -2.92
C VAL A 67 -5.75 3.34 -4.40
N ALA A 68 -6.63 4.16 -5.00
CA ALA A 68 -6.48 4.59 -6.39
C ALA A 68 -5.19 5.39 -6.61
N GLY A 69 -4.87 6.33 -5.71
CA GLY A 69 -3.61 7.07 -5.74
C GLY A 69 -2.38 6.16 -5.61
N PHE A 70 -2.47 5.12 -4.78
CA PHE A 70 -1.41 4.12 -4.60
C PHE A 70 -1.22 3.23 -5.84
N GLN A 71 -2.29 2.75 -6.47
CA GLN A 71 -2.18 1.94 -7.69
C GLN A 71 -1.46 2.71 -8.79
N TRP A 72 -1.74 4.00 -8.91
CA TRP A 72 -1.01 4.86 -9.84
C TRP A 72 0.44 5.06 -9.41
N ALA A 73 0.67 5.47 -8.16
CA ALA A 73 2.01 5.72 -7.66
C ALA A 73 2.92 4.50 -7.80
N SER A 74 2.46 3.33 -7.39
CA SER A 74 3.23 2.07 -7.39
C SER A 74 3.57 1.56 -8.79
N LYS A 75 2.84 1.99 -9.83
CA LYS A 75 3.14 1.66 -11.22
C LYS A 75 4.25 2.51 -11.83
N GLU A 76 4.32 3.79 -11.46
CA GLU A 76 5.32 4.71 -12.01
C GLU A 76 6.52 4.88 -11.07
N GLY A 77 6.39 4.73 -9.76
CA GLY A 77 7.51 5.03 -8.88
C GLY A 77 7.92 6.52 -8.91
N ALA A 78 8.78 6.93 -7.98
CA ALA A 78 9.30 8.31 -7.90
C ALA A 78 10.69 8.50 -8.53
N LEU A 79 11.42 7.39 -8.79
CA LEU A 79 12.82 7.46 -9.25
C LEU A 79 12.96 7.52 -10.77
N ALA A 80 12.29 6.60 -11.47
CA ALA A 80 12.56 6.32 -12.88
C ALA A 80 11.30 6.06 -13.72
N GLU A 81 10.11 6.37 -13.20
CA GLU A 81 8.84 6.08 -13.89
C GLU A 81 8.60 4.57 -14.15
N GLU A 82 9.15 3.70 -13.29
CA GLU A 82 9.02 2.24 -13.30
C GLU A 82 8.29 1.67 -12.07
N ASN A 83 7.78 0.44 -12.23
CA ASN A 83 7.06 -0.28 -11.19
C ASN A 83 7.87 -0.40 -9.89
N MET A 84 7.26 0.01 -8.77
CA MET A 84 7.82 -0.20 -7.44
C MET A 84 7.77 -1.69 -7.06
N ARG A 85 8.69 -2.14 -6.20
CA ARG A 85 8.72 -3.52 -5.72
C ARG A 85 9.19 -3.61 -4.26
N GLY A 86 8.49 -4.43 -3.46
CA GLY A 86 8.91 -4.78 -2.11
C GLY A 86 8.66 -3.70 -1.06
N ILE A 87 7.70 -2.80 -1.27
CA ILE A 87 7.45 -1.67 -0.37
C ILE A 87 6.18 -1.89 0.46
N CYS A 88 6.28 -1.63 1.77
CA CYS A 88 5.14 -1.52 2.68
C CYS A 88 4.92 -0.05 3.03
N PHE A 89 3.77 0.51 2.65
CA PHE A 89 3.38 1.86 3.02
C PHE A 89 2.43 1.83 4.21
N GLU A 90 2.78 2.57 5.26
CA GLU A 90 2.00 2.66 6.48
C GLU A 90 1.30 4.02 6.57
N VAL A 91 -0.04 4.02 6.65
CA VAL A 91 -0.83 5.24 6.86
C VAL A 91 -0.91 5.49 8.36
N CYS A 92 -0.03 6.35 8.87
CA CYS A 92 0.14 6.60 10.30
C CYS A 92 -0.92 7.55 10.89
N ASP A 93 -1.26 8.61 10.15
CA ASP A 93 -2.19 9.65 10.60
C ASP A 93 -2.90 10.31 9.42
N VAL A 94 -4.13 10.79 9.65
CA VAL A 94 -4.93 11.51 8.66
C VAL A 94 -5.80 12.55 9.36
N VAL A 95 -5.75 13.79 8.85
CA VAL A 95 -6.66 14.86 9.24
C VAL A 95 -7.67 15.08 8.11
N LEU A 96 -8.95 14.90 8.42
CA LEU A 96 -10.04 15.00 7.45
C LEU A 96 -10.99 16.14 7.80
N HIS A 97 -11.49 16.80 6.75
CA HIS A 97 -12.56 17.78 6.89
C HIS A 97 -13.86 17.08 7.35
N ALA A 98 -14.68 17.76 8.15
CA ALA A 98 -15.93 17.20 8.68
C ALA A 98 -16.94 16.88 7.57
N ASP A 99 -17.11 17.80 6.62
CA ASP A 99 -18.04 17.62 5.50
C ASP A 99 -17.50 16.70 4.39
N ALA A 100 -18.31 15.72 4.00
CA ALA A 100 -17.95 14.71 3.00
C ALA A 100 -17.64 15.28 1.60
N ILE A 101 -18.20 16.43 1.24
CA ILE A 101 -17.94 17.09 -0.06
C ILE A 101 -16.47 17.50 -0.23
N HIS A 102 -15.74 17.67 0.87
CA HIS A 102 -14.31 18.01 0.90
C HIS A 102 -13.41 16.78 1.05
N ARG A 103 -13.97 15.56 0.93
CA ARG A 103 -13.24 14.28 0.99
C ARG A 103 -13.30 13.51 -0.34
N GLY A 104 -13.66 14.20 -1.42
CA GLY A 104 -13.81 13.59 -2.74
C GLY A 104 -12.48 13.14 -3.34
N GLY A 105 -12.53 12.10 -4.18
CA GLY A 105 -11.33 11.51 -4.81
C GLY A 105 -10.50 12.50 -5.63
N GLY A 106 -11.12 13.52 -6.23
CA GLY A 106 -10.39 14.59 -6.95
C GLY A 106 -9.40 15.37 -6.08
N GLN A 107 -9.63 15.44 -4.76
CA GLN A 107 -8.73 16.09 -3.81
C GLN A 107 -7.77 15.08 -3.16
N ILE A 108 -8.24 13.87 -2.86
CA ILE A 108 -7.47 12.85 -2.14
C ILE A 108 -6.49 12.08 -3.02
N ILE A 109 -6.84 11.73 -4.25
CA ILE A 109 -5.98 10.95 -5.15
C ILE A 109 -4.62 11.64 -5.42
N PRO A 110 -4.58 12.92 -5.86
CA PRO A 110 -3.30 13.57 -6.14
C PRO A 110 -2.47 13.81 -4.87
N THR A 111 -3.12 14.03 -3.72
CA THR A 111 -2.43 14.22 -2.44
C THR A 111 -1.84 12.91 -1.92
N ALA A 112 -2.59 11.81 -1.99
CA ALA A 112 -2.10 10.47 -1.66
C ALA A 112 -0.91 10.08 -2.55
N ARG A 113 -1.00 10.29 -3.86
CA ARG A 113 0.10 10.01 -4.80
C ARG A 113 1.39 10.76 -4.43
N ARG A 114 1.28 12.05 -4.12
CA ARG A 114 2.44 12.86 -3.68
C ARG A 114 3.06 12.32 -2.39
N VAL A 115 2.22 11.89 -1.43
CA VAL A 115 2.70 11.30 -0.18
C VAL A 115 3.46 10.00 -0.44
N PHE A 116 2.98 9.12 -1.32
CA PHE A 116 3.68 7.88 -1.64
C PHE A 116 5.07 8.13 -2.24
N TYR A 117 5.19 9.10 -3.15
CA TYR A 117 6.50 9.48 -3.70
C TYR A 117 7.43 10.09 -2.64
N ALA A 118 6.91 10.98 -1.79
CA ALA A 118 7.71 11.54 -0.70
C ALA A 118 8.21 10.45 0.26
N SER A 119 7.35 9.50 0.62
CA SER A 119 7.71 8.35 1.46
C SER A 119 8.74 7.46 0.77
N GLN A 120 8.60 7.18 -0.53
CA GLN A 120 9.59 6.40 -1.27
C GLN A 120 10.96 7.07 -1.25
N LEU A 121 11.03 8.37 -1.55
CA LEU A 121 12.30 9.11 -1.63
C LEU A 121 12.99 9.22 -0.27
N THR A 122 12.23 9.35 0.82
CA THR A 122 12.79 9.41 2.18
C THR A 122 13.23 8.04 2.69
N ALA A 123 12.68 6.94 2.15
CA ALA A 123 13.01 5.57 2.53
C ALA A 123 14.32 5.02 1.90
N LYS A 124 15.17 5.87 1.28
CA LYS A 124 16.43 5.48 0.61
C LYS A 124 16.20 4.40 -0.48
N PRO A 125 15.46 4.73 -1.54
CA PRO A 125 15.06 3.75 -2.55
C PRO A 125 16.27 3.27 -3.37
N ARG A 126 16.16 2.09 -3.97
CA ARG A 126 17.20 1.47 -4.81
C ARG A 126 16.59 0.91 -6.08
N LEU A 127 17.39 0.83 -7.14
CA LEU A 127 17.03 0.14 -8.38
C LEU A 127 17.22 -1.38 -8.21
N MET A 128 16.38 -2.15 -8.88
CA MET A 128 16.42 -3.62 -8.89
C MET A 128 16.47 -4.09 -10.34
N GLU A 129 17.56 -4.75 -10.72
CA GLU A 129 17.74 -5.27 -12.08
C GLU A 129 17.38 -6.77 -12.14
N PRO A 130 16.70 -7.23 -13.20
CA PRO A 130 16.43 -8.64 -13.41
C PRO A 130 17.70 -9.38 -13.85
N VAL A 131 17.93 -10.57 -13.30
CA VAL A 131 19.04 -11.47 -13.68
C VAL A 131 18.45 -12.73 -14.31
N TYR A 132 18.88 -13.04 -15.53
CA TYR A 132 18.51 -14.28 -16.20
C TYR A 132 19.46 -15.41 -15.81
N LEU A 133 18.91 -16.58 -15.50
CA LEU A 133 19.69 -17.80 -15.39
C LEU A 133 20.16 -18.18 -16.80
N VAL A 134 21.47 -18.37 -16.97
CA VAL A 134 22.09 -18.84 -18.21
C VAL A 134 22.44 -20.31 -18.09
#